data_AF-A0A7E5X0Z4-F1
#
_entry.id   AF-A0A7E5X0Z4-F1
#
_cell.length_a   1.000
_cell.length_b   1.000
_cell.length_c   1.000
_cell.angle_alpha   90.00
_cell.angle_beta   90.00
_cell.angle_gamma   90.00
#
_symmetry.space_group_name_H-M   'P 1'
#
loop_
_entity.id
_entity.type
_entity.pdbx_description
1 polymer ?
#
loop_
_entity_poly.entity_id
_entity_poly.type
_entity_poly.pdbx_seq_one_letter_code
_entity_poly.pdbx_strand_id
1 'polypeptide(L)'
;MLLCLSPQEQFCEELNAHTTRRLPDGRYEVRLPMKQDFEKHLGHSKTRAVAQFKQLENRLLSNDNLRHNYQEFIHEYEKLGHMKECYERKKPLCYLPHHGVIRESSTTTKLRVVFNASSKTSTGSSLNDLMECGPKLQRDIQKLLLRWRTYEFVYTADFEKIYRCILLQSDQQQLQKIVWRDQPQDILKEYNLCTVTYGMKAAPFLAMRTMHQLQVTTNINTPWQLKCSEMTSTSTIS
;
A
#
# COMPACT_ATOMS: atom_id res chain seq x y z
N MET A 1 -19.36 5.11 23.61
CA MET A 1 -20.32 4.85 22.53
C MET A 1 -19.79 3.64 21.78
N LEU A 2 -20.29 2.44 22.07
CA LEU A 2 -19.94 1.23 21.32
C LEU A 2 -20.47 1.42 19.91
N LEU A 3 -19.58 1.58 18.93
CA LEU A 3 -19.96 1.59 17.53
C LEU A 3 -20.44 0.18 17.20
N CYS A 4 -21.74 0.00 16.95
CA CYS A 4 -22.24 -1.22 16.35
C CYS A 4 -21.64 -1.31 14.95
N LEU A 5 -20.65 -2.20 14.79
CA LEU A 5 -20.03 -2.47 13.50
C LEU A 5 -21.05 -3.20 12.60
N SER A 6 -21.04 -2.88 11.32
CA SER A 6 -21.72 -3.71 10.32
C SER A 6 -21.06 -5.10 10.24
N PRO A 7 -21.76 -6.14 9.73
CA PRO A 7 -21.18 -7.47 9.59
C PRO A 7 -19.86 -7.48 8.79
N GLN A 8 -19.74 -6.65 7.76
CA GLN A 8 -18.52 -6.52 6.96
C GLN A 8 -17.37 -5.86 7.73
N GLU A 9 -17.68 -4.85 8.56
CA GLU A 9 -16.68 -4.20 9.41
C GLU A 9 -16.23 -5.13 10.54
N GLN A 10 -17.16 -5.88 11.13
CA GLN A 10 -16.86 -6.89 12.13
C GLN A 10 -15.97 -7.99 11.55
N PHE A 11 -16.26 -8.49 10.35
CA PHE A 11 -15.38 -9.41 9.63
C PHE A 11 -13.96 -8.85 9.46
N CYS A 12 -13.82 -7.56 9.11
CA CYS A 12 -12.50 -6.94 8.95
C CYS A 12 -11.71 -6.87 10.26
N GLU A 13 -12.37 -6.50 11.37
CA GLU A 13 -11.74 -6.47 12.70
C GLU A 13 -11.36 -7.87 13.18
N GLU A 14 -12.26 -8.85 13.03
CA GLU A 14 -12.01 -10.24 13.40
C GLU A 14 -10.85 -10.81 12.57
N LEU A 15 -10.87 -10.67 11.24
CA LEU A 15 -9.78 -11.11 10.39
C LEU A 15 -8.46 -10.47 10.80
N ASN A 16 -8.45 -9.16 11.04
CA ASN A 16 -7.24 -8.45 11.46
C ASN A 16 -6.71 -8.98 12.80
N ALA A 17 -7.57 -9.15 13.79
CA ALA A 17 -7.20 -9.65 15.12
C ALA A 17 -6.63 -11.08 15.08
N HIS A 18 -7.19 -11.96 14.24
CA HIS A 18 -6.75 -13.36 14.15
C HIS A 18 -5.49 -13.55 13.31
N THR A 19 -5.24 -12.69 12.33
CA THR A 19 -4.22 -12.94 11.30
C THR A 19 -3.05 -11.97 11.31
N THR A 20 -3.21 -10.81 11.95
CA THR A 20 -2.13 -9.82 12.06
C THR A 20 -1.09 -10.30 13.06
N ARG A 21 0.19 -10.26 12.68
CA ARG A 21 1.30 -10.58 13.56
C ARG A 21 2.41 -9.55 13.45
N ARG A 22 3.13 -9.36 14.55
CA ARG A 22 4.36 -8.58 14.58
C ARG A 22 5.54 -9.50 14.30
N LEU A 23 6.39 -9.10 13.36
CA LEU A 23 7.60 -9.82 12.99
C LEU A 23 8.77 -9.44 13.91
N PRO A 24 9.86 -10.25 13.93
CA PRO A 24 11.05 -9.96 14.75
C PRO A 24 11.72 -8.62 14.44
N ASP A 25 11.58 -8.12 13.20
CA ASP A 25 12.10 -6.83 12.77
C ASP A 25 11.21 -5.64 13.17
N GLY A 26 10.14 -5.90 13.94
CA GLY A 26 9.21 -4.88 14.43
C GLY A 26 8.07 -4.54 13.47
N ARG A 27 8.13 -4.95 12.19
CA ARG A 27 7.05 -4.72 11.22
C ARG A 27 5.84 -5.59 11.50
N TYR A 28 4.69 -5.15 11.00
CA TYR A 28 3.47 -5.95 11.04
C TYR A 28 3.20 -6.60 9.69
N GLU A 29 2.72 -7.83 9.74
CA GLU A 29 2.25 -8.57 8.60
C GLU A 29 0.74 -8.80 8.74
N VAL A 30 -0.02 -8.38 7.73
CA VAL A 30 -1.50 -8.36 7.74
C VAL A 30 -2.08 -9.13 6.55
N ARG A 31 -3.38 -9.41 6.62
CA ARG A 31 -4.17 -9.93 5.50
C ARG A 31 -5.08 -8.87 4.90
N LEU A 32 -5.31 -8.99 3.60
CA LEU A 32 -6.33 -8.23 2.88
C LEU A 32 -7.71 -8.81 3.22
N PRO A 33 -8.69 -7.98 3.62
CA PRO A 33 -10.06 -8.39 3.88
C PRO A 33 -10.81 -8.59 2.56
N MET A 34 -10.56 -9.72 1.91
CA MET A 34 -11.24 -10.09 0.68
C MET A 34 -12.68 -10.50 0.97
N LYS A 35 -13.59 -10.19 0.03
CA LYS A 35 -14.98 -10.66 0.09
C LYS A 35 -15.05 -12.17 -0.03
N GLN A 36 -16.12 -12.76 0.51
CA GLN A 36 -16.41 -14.17 0.30
C GLN A 36 -16.48 -14.48 -1.21
N ASP A 37 -15.92 -15.62 -1.61
CA ASP A 37 -15.89 -16.10 -3.00
C ASP A 37 -15.21 -15.15 -4.01
N PHE A 38 -14.35 -14.23 -3.56
CA PHE A 38 -13.70 -13.26 -4.44
C PHE A 38 -12.94 -13.92 -5.61
N GLU A 39 -12.42 -15.13 -5.43
CA GLU A 39 -11.68 -15.87 -6.45
C GLU A 39 -12.54 -16.21 -7.66
N LYS A 40 -13.85 -16.43 -7.46
CA LYS A 40 -14.81 -16.69 -8.54
C LYS A 40 -15.09 -15.44 -9.39
N HIS A 41 -14.95 -14.27 -8.78
CA HIS A 41 -15.23 -12.98 -9.41
C HIS A 41 -13.98 -12.26 -9.93
N LEU A 42 -12.79 -12.69 -9.52
CA LEU A 42 -11.53 -12.11 -9.98
C LEU A 42 -11.16 -12.65 -11.38
N GLY A 43 -11.29 -11.78 -12.38
CA GLY A 43 -10.93 -12.10 -13.76
C GLY A 43 -9.43 -11.98 -14.08
N HIS A 44 -9.11 -12.16 -15.36
CA HIS A 44 -7.77 -11.94 -15.89
C HIS A 44 -7.44 -10.45 -16.00
N SER A 45 -6.25 -10.06 -15.56
CA SER A 45 -5.78 -8.67 -15.53
C SER A 45 -4.46 -8.44 -16.26
N LYS A 46 -3.69 -9.51 -16.52
CA LYS A 46 -2.33 -9.43 -17.07
C LYS A 46 -2.26 -8.69 -18.41
N THR A 47 -3.12 -9.04 -19.37
CA THR A 47 -3.14 -8.43 -20.71
C THR A 47 -3.28 -6.91 -20.63
N ARG A 48 -4.17 -6.41 -19.76
CA ARG A 48 -4.39 -4.98 -19.54
C ARG A 48 -3.19 -4.31 -18.87
N ALA A 49 -2.62 -4.93 -17.85
CA ALA A 49 -1.43 -4.41 -17.17
C ALA A 49 -0.23 -4.30 -18.11
N VAL A 50 0.02 -5.33 -18.93
CA VAL A 50 1.09 -5.32 -19.95
C VAL A 50 0.85 -4.26 -21.01
N ALA A 51 -0.38 -4.09 -21.49
CA ALA A 51 -0.70 -3.06 -22.48
C ALA A 51 -0.43 -1.65 -21.93
N GLN A 52 -0.80 -1.37 -20.68
CA GLN A 52 -0.51 -0.09 -20.02
C GLN A 52 0.98 0.10 -19.74
N PHE A 53 1.68 -0.97 -19.34
CA PHE A 53 3.12 -0.93 -19.17
C PHE A 53 3.83 -0.57 -20.48
N LYS A 54 3.45 -1.14 -21.63
CA LYS A 54 4.05 -0.79 -22.92
C LYS A 54 3.84 0.69 -23.30
N GLN A 55 2.69 1.26 -22.95
CA GLN A 55 2.44 2.70 -23.14
C GLN A 55 3.32 3.55 -22.22
N LEU A 56 3.50 3.11 -20.96
CA LEU A 56 4.42 3.73 -20.02
C LEU A 56 5.85 3.64 -20.56
N GLU A 57 6.32 2.47 -20.97
CA GLU A 57 7.64 2.21 -21.53
C GLU A 57 7.95 3.16 -22.70
N ASN A 58 7.03 3.30 -23.66
CA ASN A 58 7.19 4.25 -24.76
C ASN A 58 7.38 5.71 -24.28
N ARG A 59 6.69 6.10 -23.20
CA ARG A 59 6.84 7.43 -22.58
C ARG A 59 8.17 7.57 -21.84
N LEU A 60 8.66 6.50 -21.23
CA LEU A 60 9.97 6.50 -20.58
C LEU A 60 11.08 6.60 -21.63
N LEU A 61 10.92 5.98 -22.80
CA LEU A 61 11.88 6.10 -23.90
C LEU A 61 12.00 7.52 -24.46
N SER A 62 10.93 8.31 -24.42
CA SER A 62 10.95 9.69 -24.89
C SER A 62 11.35 10.72 -23.84
N ASN A 63 11.55 10.31 -22.57
CA ASN A 63 11.91 11.22 -21.48
C ASN A 63 12.91 10.56 -20.53
N ASP A 64 14.21 10.83 -20.75
CA ASP A 64 15.30 10.22 -20.00
C ASP A 64 15.24 10.53 -18.49
N ASN A 65 14.86 11.75 -18.11
CA ASN A 65 14.73 12.11 -16.70
C ASN A 65 13.59 11.32 -16.04
N LEU A 66 12.43 11.20 -16.69
CA LEU A 66 11.33 10.39 -16.18
C LEU A 66 11.73 8.91 -16.09
N ARG A 67 12.41 8.37 -17.11
CA ARG A 67 12.93 6.99 -17.10
C ARG A 67 13.84 6.73 -15.92
N HIS A 68 14.84 7.60 -15.72
CA HIS A 68 15.79 7.48 -14.63
C HIS A 68 15.10 7.47 -13.27
N ASN A 69 14.23 8.45 -13.00
CA ASN A 69 13.47 8.52 -11.75
C ASN A 69 12.57 7.29 -11.54
N TYR A 70 12.00 6.73 -12.62
CA TYR A 70 11.15 5.53 -12.53
C TYR A 70 11.96 4.27 -12.22
N GLN A 71 13.11 4.10 -12.88
CA GLN A 71 14.03 3.00 -12.62
C GLN A 71 14.55 3.06 -11.17
N GLU A 72 14.98 4.24 -10.73
CA GLU A 72 15.42 4.48 -9.34
C GLU A 72 14.32 4.11 -8.34
N PHE A 73 13.08 4.56 -8.58
CA PHE A 73 11.94 4.18 -7.74
C PHE A 73 11.76 2.65 -7.66
N ILE A 74 11.75 1.96 -8.81
CA ILE A 74 11.54 0.51 -8.86
C ILE A 74 12.68 -0.22 -8.13
N HIS A 75 13.94 0.13 -8.41
CA HIS A 75 15.09 -0.51 -7.77
C HIS A 75 15.13 -0.26 -6.27
N GLU A 76 14.80 0.95 -5.80
CA GLU A 76 14.67 1.24 -4.38
C GLU A 76 13.53 0.42 -3.76
N TYR A 77 12.37 0.34 -4.43
CA TYR A 77 11.20 -0.41 -3.96
C TYR A 77 11.50 -1.91 -3.79
N GLU A 78 12.28 -2.49 -4.71
CA GLU A 78 12.77 -3.87 -4.60
C GLU A 78 13.81 -4.01 -3.48
N LYS A 79 14.81 -3.12 -3.43
CA LYS A 79 15.89 -3.15 -2.42
C LYS A 79 15.36 -3.07 -1.00
N LEU A 80 14.30 -2.30 -0.76
CA LEU A 80 13.63 -2.19 0.54
C LEU A 80 12.73 -3.41 0.86
N GLY A 81 12.63 -4.38 -0.05
CA GLY A 81 11.78 -5.56 0.09
C GLY A 81 10.29 -5.26 -0.02
N HIS A 82 9.91 -4.10 -0.57
CA HIS A 82 8.50 -3.75 -0.79
C HIS A 82 7.91 -4.47 -2.01
N MET A 83 8.76 -4.98 -2.90
CA MET A 83 8.39 -5.95 -3.92
C MET A 83 9.48 -6.99 -4.11
N LYS A 84 9.13 -8.09 -4.76
CA LYS A 84 10.07 -9.15 -5.12
C LYS A 84 9.73 -9.75 -6.48
N GLU A 85 10.75 -10.10 -7.26
CA GLU A 85 10.56 -10.85 -8.50
C GLU A 85 9.82 -12.17 -8.20
N CYS A 86 8.88 -12.53 -9.06
CA CYS A 86 7.99 -13.65 -8.83
C CYS A 86 8.09 -14.70 -9.94
N TYR A 87 8.47 -15.91 -9.55
CA TYR A 87 8.52 -17.09 -10.43
C TYR A 87 7.27 -17.97 -10.31
N GLU A 88 6.57 -17.90 -9.18
CA GLU A 88 5.40 -18.73 -8.90
C GLU A 88 4.10 -18.12 -9.45
N ARG A 89 3.28 -18.97 -10.08
CA ARG A 89 1.99 -18.59 -10.67
C ARG A 89 0.82 -19.31 -9.99
N LYS A 90 0.78 -19.24 -8.66
CA LYS A 90 -0.35 -19.74 -7.87
C LYS A 90 -1.55 -18.83 -8.10
N LYS A 91 -2.71 -19.43 -8.40
CA LYS A 91 -3.97 -18.66 -8.53
C LYS A 91 -4.58 -18.49 -7.14
N PRO A 92 -5.38 -17.42 -6.91
CA PRO A 92 -5.72 -16.32 -7.82
C PRO A 92 -4.58 -15.33 -8.10
N LEU A 93 -4.57 -14.71 -9.29
CA LEU A 93 -3.56 -13.73 -9.72
C LEU A 93 -4.23 -12.40 -10.11
N CYS A 94 -3.72 -11.27 -9.59
CA CYS A 94 -4.14 -9.94 -10.06
C CYS A 94 -2.93 -9.07 -10.40
N TYR A 95 -2.92 -8.52 -11.61
CA TYR A 95 -1.89 -7.60 -12.10
C TYR A 95 -2.42 -6.18 -12.04
N LEU A 96 -1.76 -5.34 -11.26
CA LEU A 96 -2.04 -3.93 -11.09
C LEU A 96 -1.25 -3.13 -12.14
N PRO A 97 -1.92 -2.41 -13.04
CA PRO A 97 -1.24 -1.41 -13.84
C PRO A 97 -0.65 -0.33 -12.95
N HIS A 98 0.46 0.26 -13.36
CA HIS A 98 1.09 1.34 -12.60
C HIS A 98 1.48 2.52 -13.50
N HIS A 99 1.51 3.71 -12.91
CA HIS A 99 1.89 4.94 -13.60
C HIS A 99 2.56 5.91 -12.64
N GLY A 100 3.42 6.77 -13.19
CA GLY A 100 4.12 7.81 -12.44
C GLY A 100 3.28 9.08 -12.37
N VAL A 101 3.17 9.65 -11.18
CA VAL A 101 2.63 10.99 -10.94
C VAL A 101 3.78 11.89 -10.52
N ILE A 102 4.00 12.96 -11.28
CA ILE A 102 5.01 13.97 -10.96
C ILE A 102 4.36 15.01 -10.05
N ARG A 103 4.98 15.28 -8.90
CA ARG A 103 4.59 16.38 -8.02
C ARG A 103 5.76 17.36 -7.92
N GLU A 104 5.71 18.40 -8.75
CA GLU A 104 6.76 19.42 -8.83
C GLU A 104 6.94 20.18 -7.51
N SER A 105 5.92 20.23 -6.66
CA SER A 105 5.94 20.84 -5.32
C SER A 105 6.53 19.95 -4.21
N SER A 106 6.92 18.70 -4.51
CA SER A 106 7.49 17.77 -3.53
C SER A 106 8.96 18.08 -3.26
N THR A 107 9.32 18.29 -1.98
CA THR A 107 10.67 18.65 -1.55
C THR A 107 11.65 17.46 -1.60
N THR A 108 11.18 16.22 -1.52
CA THR A 108 12.05 15.03 -1.32
C THR A 108 12.00 13.99 -2.45
N THR A 109 10.90 13.85 -3.19
CA THR A 109 10.79 12.92 -4.34
C THR A 109 9.80 13.46 -5.36
N LYS A 110 10.30 13.81 -6.56
CA LYS A 110 9.49 14.40 -7.65
C LYS A 110 8.55 13.39 -8.31
N LEU A 111 8.87 12.09 -8.26
CA LEU A 111 8.09 11.01 -8.86
C LEU A 111 7.46 10.10 -7.79
N ARG A 112 6.16 9.82 -7.94
CA ARG A 112 5.43 8.81 -7.16
C ARG A 112 4.79 7.80 -8.10
N VAL A 113 5.10 6.51 -7.93
CA VAL A 113 4.50 5.43 -8.75
C VAL A 113 3.27 4.86 -8.08
N VAL A 114 2.12 5.00 -8.74
CA VAL A 114 0.80 4.58 -8.28
C VAL A 114 0.45 3.23 -8.88
N PHE A 115 0.06 2.27 -8.04
CA PHE A 115 -0.44 0.96 -8.45
C PHE A 115 -1.97 0.95 -8.42
N ASN A 116 -2.61 0.65 -9.55
CA ASN A 116 -4.04 0.83 -9.73
C ASN A 116 -4.85 -0.43 -9.39
N ALA A 117 -5.22 -0.57 -8.11
CA ALA A 117 -6.12 -1.63 -7.61
C ALA A 117 -7.59 -1.49 -8.06
N SER A 118 -7.97 -0.36 -8.66
CA SER A 118 -9.30 -0.11 -9.24
C SER A 118 -9.40 -0.50 -10.72
N SER A 119 -8.30 -0.96 -11.34
CA SER A 119 -8.35 -1.42 -12.72
C SER A 119 -9.24 -2.66 -12.83
N LYS A 120 -10.25 -2.61 -13.69
CA LYS A 120 -11.14 -3.74 -13.93
C LYS A 120 -10.40 -4.91 -14.56
N THR A 121 -10.75 -6.11 -14.13
CA THR A 121 -10.32 -7.38 -14.72
C THR A 121 -11.30 -7.81 -15.83
N SER A 122 -11.06 -8.95 -16.47
CA SER A 122 -11.93 -9.48 -17.55
C SER A 122 -13.38 -9.74 -17.13
N THR A 123 -13.67 -9.84 -15.82
CA THR A 123 -15.04 -9.99 -15.28
C THR A 123 -15.73 -8.65 -15.01
N GLY A 124 -15.08 -7.52 -15.27
CA GLY A 124 -15.59 -6.18 -14.95
C GLY A 124 -15.43 -5.77 -13.48
N SER A 125 -14.96 -6.68 -12.61
CA SER A 125 -14.61 -6.39 -11.21
C SER A 125 -13.13 -6.01 -11.07
N SER A 126 -12.81 -5.06 -10.20
CA SER A 126 -11.45 -4.73 -9.79
C SER A 126 -11.09 -5.40 -8.45
N LEU A 127 -9.81 -5.40 -8.09
CA LEU A 127 -9.38 -5.89 -6.78
C LEU A 127 -10.06 -5.12 -5.63
N ASN A 128 -10.25 -3.81 -5.81
CA ASN A 128 -10.95 -2.97 -4.84
C ASN A 128 -12.44 -3.32 -4.69
N ASP A 129 -13.13 -3.72 -5.77
CA ASP A 129 -14.55 -4.12 -5.69
C ASP A 129 -14.73 -5.40 -4.88
N LEU A 130 -13.71 -6.26 -4.91
CA LEU A 130 -13.64 -7.58 -4.27
C LEU A 130 -13.08 -7.54 -2.84
N MET A 131 -12.84 -6.33 -2.31
CA MET A 131 -12.29 -6.11 -0.98
C MET A 131 -13.30 -5.38 -0.09
N GLU A 132 -13.27 -5.67 1.20
CA GLU A 132 -14.00 -4.91 2.20
C GLU A 132 -13.20 -3.69 2.66
N CYS A 133 -13.91 -2.61 2.98
CA CYS A 133 -13.27 -1.35 3.38
C CYS A 133 -12.69 -1.42 4.79
N GLY A 134 -13.30 -2.22 5.66
CA GLY A 134 -13.13 -2.13 7.11
C GLY A 134 -13.76 -0.87 7.70
N PRO A 135 -13.85 -0.81 9.04
CA PRO A 135 -14.43 0.34 9.73
C PRO A 135 -13.60 1.61 9.56
N LYS A 136 -14.29 2.75 9.57
CA LYS A 136 -13.63 4.06 9.54
C LYS A 136 -13.03 4.37 10.91
N LEU A 137 -11.76 4.00 11.09
CA LEU A 137 -11.00 4.26 12.32
C LEU A 137 -10.45 5.69 12.42
N GLN A 138 -10.54 6.49 11.35
CA GLN A 138 -10.02 7.85 11.33
C GLN A 138 -10.86 8.76 12.23
N ARG A 139 -10.18 9.46 13.16
CA ARG A 139 -10.82 10.49 13.98
C ARG A 139 -11.32 11.63 13.10
N ASP A 140 -12.38 12.27 13.56
CA ASP A 140 -12.92 13.48 12.93
C ASP A 140 -11.81 14.55 12.82
N ILE A 141 -11.53 14.98 11.59
CA ILE A 141 -10.47 15.93 11.30
C ILE A 141 -10.73 17.30 11.94
N GLN A 142 -11.99 17.72 12.06
CA GLN A 142 -12.33 18.99 12.72
C GLN A 142 -11.98 18.90 14.20
N LYS A 143 -12.37 17.81 14.86
CA LYS A 143 -12.03 17.58 16.28
C LYS A 143 -10.52 17.47 16.47
N LEU A 144 -9.81 16.82 15.54
CA LEU A 144 -8.36 16.72 15.58
C LEU A 144 -7.70 18.11 15.47
N LEU A 145 -8.12 18.93 14.50
CA LEU A 145 -7.59 20.28 14.28
C LEU A 145 -7.90 21.23 15.45
N LEU A 146 -9.09 21.13 16.06
CA LEU A 146 -9.43 21.91 17.26
C LEU A 146 -8.52 21.53 18.43
N ARG A 147 -8.26 20.23 18.63
CA ARG A 147 -7.35 19.75 19.67
C ARG A 147 -5.89 20.13 19.37
N TRP A 148 -5.47 20.16 18.11
CA TRP A 148 -4.13 20.61 17.75
C TRP A 148 -3.87 22.06 18.18
N ARG A 149 -4.89 22.93 18.09
CA ARG A 149 -4.77 24.34 18.54
C ARG A 149 -4.57 24.51 20.05
N THR A 150 -4.79 23.47 20.86
CA THR A 150 -4.54 23.55 22.31
C THR A 150 -3.10 23.17 22.67
N TYR A 151 -2.31 22.67 21.72
CA TYR A 151 -0.91 22.32 21.94
C TYR A 151 0.01 23.41 21.40
N GLU A 152 1.04 23.76 22.17
CA GLU A 152 2.05 24.76 21.78
C GLU A 152 2.91 24.28 20.60
N PHE A 153 3.17 22.97 20.53
CA PHE A 153 3.96 22.34 19.47
C PHE A 153 3.23 21.12 18.92
N VAL A 154 3.23 20.95 17.59
CA VAL A 154 2.63 19.81 16.89
C VAL A 154 3.64 19.25 15.90
N TYR A 155 3.92 17.95 16.00
CA TYR A 155 4.72 17.26 14.99
C TYR A 155 3.84 16.69 13.90
N THR A 156 4.29 16.82 12.65
CA THR A 156 3.67 16.19 11.50
C THR A 156 4.67 15.23 10.86
N ALA A 157 4.17 14.11 10.35
CA ALA A 157 4.97 13.12 9.66
C ALA A 157 4.22 12.67 8.40
N ASP A 158 4.96 12.36 7.33
CA ASP A 158 4.38 11.86 6.10
C ASP A 158 3.97 10.39 6.25
N PHE A 159 2.66 10.17 6.36
CA PHE A 159 2.06 8.84 6.47
C PHE A 159 2.03 8.08 5.13
N GLU A 160 2.45 8.64 4.01
CA GLU A 160 2.52 7.88 2.75
C GLU A 160 3.41 6.64 2.88
N LYS A 161 4.51 6.76 3.63
CA LYS A 161 5.46 5.66 3.83
C LYS A 161 4.95 4.60 4.79
N ILE A 162 3.89 4.86 5.56
CA ILE A 162 3.36 3.90 6.53
C ILE A 162 2.85 2.62 5.87
N TYR A 163 2.22 2.74 4.70
CA TYR A 163 1.68 1.59 3.98
C TYR A 163 2.81 0.64 3.56
N ARG A 164 3.98 1.18 3.23
CA ARG A 164 5.19 0.41 2.86
C ARG A 164 5.82 -0.29 4.07
N CYS A 165 5.51 0.14 5.29
CA CYS A 165 5.99 -0.53 6.51
C CYS A 165 5.12 -1.73 6.93
N ILE A 166 3.95 -1.92 6.29
CA ILE A 166 3.01 -2.99 6.64
C ILE A 166 3.12 -4.07 5.57
N LEU A 167 3.63 -5.22 5.95
CA LEU A 167 3.78 -6.38 5.07
C LEU A 167 2.44 -7.09 4.89
N LEU A 168 2.31 -7.75 3.74
CA LEU A 168 1.22 -8.66 3.45
C LEU A 168 1.69 -10.08 3.57
N GLN A 169 0.80 -10.93 4.08
CA GLN A 169 1.04 -12.36 4.11
C GLN A 169 1.35 -12.91 2.72
N SER A 170 2.36 -13.78 2.66
CA SER A 170 2.97 -14.23 1.41
C SER A 170 1.99 -14.88 0.42
N ASP A 171 0.94 -15.52 0.93
CA ASP A 171 -0.11 -16.17 0.14
C ASP A 171 -1.06 -15.18 -0.56
N GLN A 172 -1.14 -13.94 -0.09
CA GLN A 172 -1.97 -12.88 -0.70
C GLN A 172 -1.17 -11.91 -1.56
N GLN A 173 0.16 -11.96 -1.55
CA GLN A 173 1.01 -11.08 -2.38
C GLN A 173 0.77 -11.27 -3.89
N GLN A 174 0.31 -12.45 -4.31
CA GLN A 174 -0.10 -12.76 -5.68
C GLN A 174 -1.34 -11.99 -6.18
N LEU A 175 -2.08 -11.35 -5.26
CA LEU A 175 -3.18 -10.45 -5.58
C LEU A 175 -2.68 -9.04 -5.95
N GLN A 176 -1.39 -8.78 -5.87
CA GLN A 176 -0.79 -7.49 -6.20
C GLN A 176 0.48 -7.68 -7.01
N LYS A 177 0.31 -8.09 -8.27
CA LYS A 177 1.41 -8.26 -9.22
C LYS A 177 1.59 -7.01 -10.06
N ILE A 178 2.82 -6.75 -10.47
CA ILE A 178 3.14 -5.77 -11.50
C ILE A 178 4.05 -6.41 -12.55
N VAL A 179 4.21 -5.73 -13.68
CA VAL A 179 5.19 -6.12 -14.71
C VAL A 179 6.17 -4.99 -14.90
N TRP A 180 7.46 -5.30 -14.97
CA TRP A 180 8.50 -4.29 -15.16
C TRP A 180 9.69 -4.87 -15.90
N ARG A 181 10.38 -4.00 -16.64
CA ARG A 181 11.73 -4.21 -17.18
C ARG A 181 12.40 -2.85 -17.35
N ASP A 182 13.73 -2.83 -17.25
CA ASP A 182 14.48 -1.59 -17.32
C ASP A 182 14.67 -1.11 -18.75
N GLN A 183 14.83 -2.04 -19.70
CA GLN A 183 14.98 -1.73 -21.12
C GLN A 183 14.05 -2.56 -22.02
N PRO A 184 13.67 -2.07 -23.21
CA PRO A 184 12.77 -2.78 -24.12
C PRO A 184 13.29 -4.12 -24.65
N GLN A 185 14.61 -4.31 -24.67
CA GLN A 185 15.26 -5.57 -25.03
C GLN A 185 15.20 -6.61 -23.90
N ASP A 186 14.97 -6.18 -22.66
CA ASP A 186 14.95 -7.07 -21.52
C ASP A 186 13.67 -7.92 -21.52
N ILE A 187 13.78 -9.09 -20.90
CA ILE A 187 12.63 -9.94 -20.62
C ILE A 187 11.70 -9.20 -19.66
N LEU A 188 10.42 -9.13 -20.01
CA LEU A 188 9.41 -8.53 -19.12
C LEU A 188 9.21 -9.42 -17.90
N LYS A 189 9.64 -8.93 -16.73
CA LYS A 189 9.55 -9.64 -15.46
C LYS A 189 8.23 -9.35 -14.75
N GLU A 190 7.87 -10.25 -13.82
CA GLU A 190 6.71 -10.11 -12.95
C GLU A 190 7.18 -9.93 -11.51
N TYR A 191 6.60 -8.98 -10.78
CA TYR A 191 6.92 -8.73 -9.38
C TYR A 191 5.66 -8.85 -8.54
N ASN A 192 5.79 -9.35 -7.31
CA ASN A 192 4.74 -9.26 -6.30
C ASN A 192 5.04 -8.09 -5.38
N LEU A 193 4.04 -7.24 -5.11
CA LEU A 193 4.13 -6.24 -4.06
C LEU A 193 3.97 -6.94 -2.70
N CYS A 194 4.92 -6.70 -1.81
CA CYS A 194 5.01 -7.35 -0.50
C CYS A 194 4.28 -6.57 0.60
N THR A 195 3.96 -5.30 0.37
CA THR A 195 3.42 -4.39 1.38
C THR A 195 1.99 -3.98 1.05
N VAL A 196 1.27 -3.43 2.02
CA VAL A 196 0.00 -2.75 1.76
C VAL A 196 0.25 -1.61 0.78
N THR A 197 -0.49 -1.60 -0.32
CA THR A 197 -0.34 -0.58 -1.35
C THR A 197 -1.39 0.51 -1.17
N TYR A 198 -0.97 1.76 -1.27
CA TYR A 198 -1.92 2.87 -1.24
C TYR A 198 -2.84 2.83 -2.47
N GLY A 199 -4.08 3.30 -2.32
CA GLY A 199 -5.11 3.19 -3.37
C GLY A 199 -5.90 1.87 -3.34
N MET A 200 -5.55 0.94 -2.44
CA MET A 200 -6.40 -0.19 -2.11
C MET A 200 -7.54 0.24 -1.17
N LYS A 201 -8.72 -0.36 -1.34
CA LYS A 201 -9.92 -0.02 -0.57
C LYS A 201 -9.74 -0.21 0.94
N ALA A 202 -9.08 -1.29 1.38
CA ALA A 202 -8.81 -1.56 2.80
C ALA A 202 -7.55 -0.87 3.36
N ALA A 203 -6.72 -0.23 2.52
CA ALA A 203 -5.43 0.29 2.97
C ALA A 203 -5.55 1.27 4.16
N PRO A 204 -6.50 2.22 4.19
CA PRO A 204 -6.65 3.14 5.33
C PRO A 204 -7.00 2.40 6.63
N PHE A 205 -7.89 1.41 6.57
CA PHE A 205 -8.25 0.58 7.72
C PHE A 205 -7.04 -0.19 8.24
N LEU A 206 -6.34 -0.92 7.35
CA LEU A 206 -5.18 -1.72 7.72
C LEU A 206 -4.07 -0.88 8.35
N ALA A 207 -3.80 0.31 7.80
CA ALA A 207 -2.81 1.23 8.35
C ALA A 207 -3.18 1.73 9.74
N MET A 208 -4.40 2.25 9.92
CA MET A 208 -4.86 2.76 11.20
C MET A 208 -4.94 1.68 12.27
N ARG A 209 -5.43 0.49 11.91
CA ARG A 209 -5.55 -0.63 12.85
C ARG A 209 -4.18 -1.14 13.30
N THR A 210 -3.22 -1.20 12.39
CA THR A 210 -1.81 -1.53 12.70
C THR A 210 -1.20 -0.50 13.63
N MET A 211 -1.47 0.79 13.43
CA MET A 211 -1.01 1.85 14.34
C MET A 211 -1.59 1.73 15.74
N HIS A 212 -2.89 1.44 15.86
CA HIS A 212 -3.50 1.16 17.15
C HIS A 212 -2.85 -0.07 17.82
N GLN A 213 -2.57 -1.12 17.05
CA GLN A 213 -1.89 -2.31 17.56
C GLN A 213 -0.48 -1.99 18.07
N LEU A 214 0.26 -1.15 17.34
CA LEU A 214 1.58 -0.69 17.72
C LEU A 214 1.55 0.11 19.03
N GLN A 215 0.59 1.02 19.20
CA GLN A 215 0.39 1.78 20.44
C GLN A 215 0.13 0.87 21.65
N VAL A 216 -0.75 -0.12 21.49
CA VAL A 216 -1.05 -1.10 22.55
C VAL A 216 0.18 -1.95 22.89
N THR A 217 0.88 -2.47 21.88
CA THR A 217 2.00 -3.41 22.08
C THR A 217 3.22 -2.74 22.74
N THR A 218 3.40 -1.44 22.50
CA THR A 218 4.55 -0.69 23.04
C THR A 218 4.27 -0.10 24.42
N ASN A 219 3.07 -0.28 24.98
CA ASN A 219 2.62 0.38 26.23
C ASN A 219 2.83 1.91 26.21
N ILE A 220 2.81 2.48 25.01
CA ILE A 220 2.96 3.90 24.80
C ILE A 220 1.57 4.52 24.91
N ASN A 221 1.29 5.12 26.07
CA ASN A 221 0.04 5.84 26.34
C ASN A 221 -0.06 7.19 25.59
N THR A 222 0.98 7.58 24.85
CA THR A 222 1.02 8.86 24.12
C THR A 222 1.55 8.68 22.70
N PRO A 223 0.83 9.11 21.64
CA PRO A 223 1.20 8.85 20.23
C PRO A 223 2.64 9.24 19.80
N TRP A 224 3.34 10.05 20.60
CA TRP A 224 4.65 10.62 20.29
C TRP A 224 5.86 9.79 20.75
N GLN A 225 5.69 8.76 21.60
CA GLN A 225 6.84 7.97 22.07
C GLN A 225 7.23 6.83 21.12
N LEU A 226 6.57 6.71 19.97
CA LEU A 226 7.07 5.86 18.89
C LEU A 226 8.43 6.43 18.48
N LYS A 227 9.52 5.81 18.92
CA LYS A 227 10.87 6.17 18.49
C LYS A 227 10.90 6.10 16.96
N CYS A 228 10.88 7.27 16.33
CA CYS A 228 10.97 7.45 14.88
C CYS A 228 12.30 6.95 14.28
N SER A 229 13.25 6.45 15.08
CA SER A 229 14.47 5.81 14.58
C SER A 229 14.19 4.58 13.70
N GLU A 230 12.98 4.02 13.74
CA GLU A 230 12.59 2.86 12.94
C GLU A 230 11.75 3.19 11.69
N MET A 231 11.32 4.45 11.47
CA MET A 231 10.26 4.70 10.47
C MET A 231 10.34 5.95 9.56
N THR A 232 11.24 6.93 9.73
CA THR A 232 11.70 7.86 8.65
C THR A 232 12.51 9.02 9.20
N SER A 233 13.45 9.49 8.39
CA SER A 233 14.22 10.72 8.59
C SER A 233 13.32 11.92 8.85
N THR A 234 13.38 12.45 10.08
CA THR A 234 12.69 13.67 10.50
C THR A 234 13.37 14.90 9.88
N SER A 235 12.63 15.65 9.08
CA SER A 235 12.93 17.05 8.79
C SER A 235 12.11 17.92 9.74
N THR A 236 12.77 18.52 10.73
CA THR A 236 12.18 19.53 11.60
C THR A 236 11.93 20.80 10.79
N ILE A 237 10.70 21.30 10.74
CA ILE A 237 10.43 22.68 10.32
C ILE A 237 9.97 23.43 11.57
N SER A 238 10.74 24.48 11.87
CA SER A 238 10.53 25.51 12.89
C SER A 238 9.19 26.21 12.78
#